data_AF-A0A7C1TN22-F1
#
_entry.id   AF-A0A7C1TN22-F1
#
_cell.length_a   1.000
_cell.length_b   1.000
_cell.length_c   1.000
_cell.angle_alpha   90.00
_cell.angle_beta   90.00
_cell.angle_gamma   90.00
#
_symmetry.space_group_name_H-M   'P 1'
#
loop_
_entity.id
_entity.type
_entity.pdbx_description
1 polymer ?
#
loop_
_entity_poly.entity_id
_entity_poly.type
_entity_poly.pdbx_seq_one_letter_code
_entity_poly.pdbx_strand_id
1 'polypeptide(L)'
;WRVDIGKAVKRLGTKVSVQGNLDPCALFSSEEVLRSKAGDILKKGRAARGHVFNLGHGILPQTPPDMARALVEIVHELGRN
;
A
#
# COMPACT_ATOMS: atom_id res chain seq x y z
N TRP A 1 -3.99 7.53 0.56
CA TRP A 1 -5.02 6.84 1.37
C TRP A 1 -6.42 7.41 1.17
N ARG A 2 -6.62 8.75 1.13
CA ARG A 2 -7.96 9.39 1.04
C ARG A 2 -8.80 8.99 -0.18
N VAL A 3 -8.16 8.57 -1.28
CA VAL A 3 -8.83 7.98 -2.44
C VAL A 3 -8.57 6.47 -2.42
N ASP A 4 -9.63 5.66 -2.44
CA ASP A 4 -9.49 4.22 -2.58
C ASP A 4 -8.78 3.87 -3.91
N ILE A 5 -7.73 3.04 -3.84
CA ILE A 5 -6.91 2.74 -5.02
C ILE A 5 -7.69 1.98 -6.10
N GLY A 6 -8.65 1.14 -5.71
CA GLY A 6 -9.52 0.44 -6.67
C GLY A 6 -10.41 1.41 -7.44
N LYS A 7 -10.96 2.44 -6.76
CA LYS A 7 -11.69 3.53 -7.42
C LYS A 7 -10.79 4.33 -8.37
N ALA A 8 -9.55 4.62 -7.96
CA ALA A 8 -8.59 5.33 -8.82
C ALA A 8 -8.26 4.51 -10.08
N VAL A 9 -7.93 3.23 -9.92
CA VAL A 9 -7.64 2.31 -11.03
C VAL A 9 -8.82 2.20 -11.99
N LYS A 10 -10.06 2.05 -11.48
CA LYS A 10 -11.26 2.00 -12.33
C LYS A 10 -11.44 3.27 -13.17
N ARG A 11 -11.11 4.45 -12.61
CA ARG A 11 -11.24 5.74 -13.32
C ARG A 11 -10.13 5.96 -14.35
N LEU A 12 -8.91 5.53 -14.04
CA LEU A 12 -7.74 5.69 -14.90
C LEU A 12 -7.67 4.64 -16.02
N GLY A 13 -8.33 3.49 -15.83
CA GLY A 13 -8.29 2.37 -16.76
C GLY A 13 -6.93 1.63 -16.75
N THR A 14 -6.70 0.81 -17.77
CA THR A 14 -5.55 -0.12 -17.83
C THR A 14 -4.35 0.42 -18.62
N LYS A 15 -4.36 1.71 -18.99
CA LYS A 15 -3.29 2.33 -19.80
C LYS A 15 -2.13 2.88 -18.95
N VAL A 16 -2.36 3.14 -17.67
CA VAL A 16 -1.38 3.76 -16.76
C VAL A 16 -1.11 2.89 -15.55
N SER A 17 0.11 3.00 -15.03
CA SER A 17 0.49 2.42 -13.73
C SER A 17 0.12 3.38 -12.61
N VAL A 18 -0.09 2.84 -11.40
CA VAL A 18 -0.42 3.61 -10.20
C VAL A 18 0.63 3.42 -9.11
N GLN A 19 0.80 4.42 -8.26
CA GLN A 19 1.66 4.35 -7.08
C GLN A 19 0.88 4.67 -5.80
N GLY A 20 1.18 3.96 -4.72
CA GLY A 20 0.65 4.22 -3.38
C GLY A 20 -0.16 3.06 -2.80
N ASN A 21 -1.03 3.29 -1.83
CA ASN A 21 -1.31 4.60 -1.22
C ASN A 21 -1.63 4.52 0.28
N LEU A 22 -0.96 3.62 1.00
CA LEU A 22 -1.20 3.36 2.43
C LEU A 22 -1.12 4.65 3.27
N ASP A 23 -1.98 4.78 4.27
CA ASP A 23 -1.89 5.88 5.24
C ASP A 23 -0.59 5.72 6.07
N PRO A 24 0.32 6.72 6.12
CA PRO A 24 1.53 6.63 6.93
C PRO A 24 1.27 6.30 8.41
N CYS A 25 0.12 6.71 8.96
CA CYS A 25 -0.26 6.40 10.33
C CYS A 25 -0.49 4.90 10.59
N ALA A 26 -0.70 4.09 9.55
CA ALA A 26 -0.82 2.65 9.70
C ALA A 26 0.46 1.99 10.25
N LEU A 27 1.62 2.63 10.10
CA LEU A 27 2.89 2.15 10.64
C LEU A 27 2.97 2.20 12.17
N PHE A 28 1.99 2.78 12.85
CA PHE A 28 1.85 2.74 14.31
C PHE A 28 0.85 1.68 14.80
N SER A 29 0.28 0.88 13.89
CA SER A 29 -0.63 -0.21 14.24
C SER A 29 0.12 -1.54 14.42
N SER A 30 -0.59 -2.61 14.78
CA SER A 30 0.00 -3.96 14.82
C SER A 30 0.37 -4.45 13.42
N GLU A 31 1.31 -5.40 13.34
CA GLU A 31 1.68 -6.04 12.07
C GLU A 31 0.50 -6.73 11.37
N GLU A 32 -0.44 -7.30 12.14
CA GLU A 32 -1.67 -7.89 11.60
C GLU A 32 -2.51 -6.85 10.84
N VAL A 33 -2.68 -5.66 11.42
CA VAL A 33 -3.43 -4.55 10.80
C VAL A 33 -2.69 -4.04 9.56
N LEU A 34 -1.36 -3.92 9.62
CA LEU A 34 -0.53 -3.56 8.47
C LEU A 34 -0.65 -4.56 7.34
N ARG A 35 -0.57 -5.87 7.64
CA ARG A 35 -0.73 -6.95 6.67
C ARG A 35 -2.09 -6.91 6.00
N SER A 36 -3.16 -6.75 6.79
CA SER A 36 -4.52 -6.63 6.27
C SER A 36 -4.67 -5.43 5.33
N LYS A 37 -4.22 -4.24 5.76
CA LYS A 37 -4.30 -3.01 4.96
C LYS A 37 -3.45 -3.07 3.69
N ALA A 38 -2.22 -3.56 3.78
CA ALA A 38 -1.33 -3.71 2.64
C ALA A 38 -1.91 -4.71 1.63
N GLY A 39 -2.44 -5.84 2.11
CA GLY A 39 -3.08 -6.86 1.28
C GLY A 39 -4.30 -6.33 0.52
N ASP A 40 -5.18 -5.56 1.16
CA ASP A 40 -6.33 -4.94 0.49
C ASP A 40 -5.89 -3.95 -0.62
N ILE A 41 -4.89 -3.11 -0.33
CA ILE A 41 -4.34 -2.15 -1.31
C ILE A 41 -3.72 -2.88 -2.50
N LEU A 42 -2.91 -3.92 -2.27
CA LEU A 42 -2.32 -4.74 -3.32
C LEU A 42 -3.39 -5.43 -4.16
N LYS A 43 -4.37 -6.07 -3.51
CA LYS A 43 -5.49 -6.74 -4.20
C LYS A 43 -6.22 -5.78 -5.14
N LYS A 44 -6.53 -4.56 -4.69
CA LYS A 44 -7.21 -3.55 -5.49
C LYS A 44 -6.32 -2.96 -6.60
N GLY A 45 -5.03 -2.81 -6.34
CA GLY A 45 -4.06 -2.28 -7.30
C GLY A 45 -3.75 -3.20 -8.48
N ARG A 46 -3.96 -4.52 -8.35
CA ARG A 46 -3.75 -5.52 -9.43
C ARG A 46 -4.52 -5.25 -10.71
N ALA A 47 -5.61 -4.49 -10.65
CA ALA A 47 -6.39 -4.14 -11.85
C ALA A 47 -5.72 -3.05 -12.72
N ALA A 48 -4.63 -2.42 -12.26
CA ALA A 48 -3.90 -1.41 -13.02
C ALA A 48 -2.92 -2.04 -14.02
N ARG A 49 -2.37 -1.24 -14.95
CA ARG A 49 -1.27 -1.69 -15.83
C ARG A 49 -0.07 -2.21 -15.04
N GLY A 50 0.22 -1.54 -13.93
CA GLY A 50 1.24 -1.91 -12.95
C GLY A 50 1.01 -1.10 -11.68
N HIS A 51 1.43 -1.65 -10.54
CA HIS A 51 1.22 -1.04 -9.23
C HIS A 51 2.52 -1.02 -8.45
N VAL A 52 3.00 0.19 -8.14
CA VAL A 52 4.09 0.40 -7.19
C VAL A 52 3.46 0.69 -5.84
N PHE A 53 3.54 -0.27 -4.91
CA PHE A 53 3.08 -0.02 -3.55
C PHE A 53 3.92 1.10 -2.92
N ASN A 54 3.25 2.04 -2.26
CA ASN A 54 3.92 3.09 -1.51
C ASN A 54 2.98 3.64 -0.42
N LEU A 55 3.53 4.44 0.49
CA LEU A 55 2.73 5.31 1.34
C LEU A 55 2.03 6.39 0.50
N GLY A 56 0.94 6.94 1.03
CA GLY A 56 0.22 8.05 0.43
C GLY A 56 0.84 9.42 0.70
N HIS A 57 1.83 9.48 1.61
CA HIS A 57 2.65 10.64 1.91
C HIS A 57 3.97 10.17 2.57
N GLY A 58 4.79 11.11 3.04
CA GLY A 58 6.05 10.78 3.72
C GLY A 58 5.81 9.98 5.00
N ILE A 59 6.79 9.14 5.33
CA ILE A 59 6.86 8.47 6.63
C ILE A 59 6.95 9.52 7.76
N LEU A 60 6.39 9.22 8.92
CA LEU A 60 6.43 10.12 10.07
C LEU A 60 7.73 9.90 10.87
N PRO A 61 8.38 10.94 11.42
CA PRO A 61 9.64 10.80 12.13
C PRO A 61 9.59 9.82 13.33
N GLN A 62 8.41 9.68 13.94
CA GLN A 62 8.20 8.82 15.11
C GLN A 62 7.92 7.37 14.71
N THR A 63 7.78 7.05 13.42
CA THR A 63 7.50 5.69 12.97
C THR A 63 8.61 4.73 13.44
N PRO A 64 8.27 3.64 14.15
CA PRO A 64 9.26 2.66 14.54
C PRO A 64 9.90 2.04 13.28
N PRO A 65 11.25 2.02 13.15
CA PRO A 65 11.92 1.47 11.98
C PRO A 65 11.53 0.02 11.66
N ASP A 66 11.27 -0.78 12.69
CA ASP A 66 10.88 -2.19 12.53
C ASP A 66 9.50 -2.32 11.90
N MET A 67 8.57 -1.39 12.16
CA MET A 67 7.26 -1.39 11.49
C MET A 67 7.38 -1.02 10.01
N ALA A 68 8.31 -0.14 9.65
CA ALA A 68 8.62 0.16 8.25
C ALA A 68 9.24 -1.04 7.54
N ARG A 69 10.16 -1.76 8.20
CA ARG A 69 10.73 -3.01 7.71
C ARG A 69 9.65 -4.09 7.52
N ALA A 70 8.81 -4.31 8.53
CA ALA A 70 7.71 -5.27 8.47
C ALA A 70 6.77 -4.97 7.29
N LEU A 71 6.43 -3.69 7.05
CA LEU A 71 5.62 -3.32 5.88
C LEU A 71 6.28 -3.71 4.56
N VAL A 72 7.59 -3.47 4.41
CA VAL A 72 8.33 -3.85 3.19
C VAL A 72 8.30 -5.37 2.98
N GLU A 73 8.53 -6.14 4.04
CA GLU A 73 8.50 -7.61 3.99
C GLU A 73 7.11 -8.15 3.63
N ILE A 74 6.07 -7.64 4.30
CA ILE A 74 4.65 -7.95 4.03
C ILE A 74 4.31 -7.66 2.57
N VAL A 75 4.68 -6.50 2.03
CA VAL A 75 4.36 -6.11 0.66
C VAL A 75 5.04 -7.03 -0.35
N HIS A 76 6.31 -7.37 -0.13
CA HIS A 76 7.01 -8.31 -1.00
C HIS A 76 6.45 -9.73 -0.91
N GLU A 77 6.03 -10.19 0.27
CA GLU A 77 5.41 -11.49 0.44
C GLU A 77 4.05 -11.58 -0.27
N LEU A 78 3.16 -10.62 -0.02
CA LEU A 78 1.81 -10.61 -0.59
C LEU A 78 1.80 -10.26 -2.09
N GLY A 79 2.78 -9.50 -2.56
CA GLY A 79 2.89 -9.03 -3.95
C GLY A 79 3.47 -10.05 -4.93
N ARG A 80 4.10 -11.13 -4.44
CA ARG A 80 4.66 -12.21 -5.28
C ARG A 80 3.61 -13.21 -5.78
N ASN A 81 2.48 -13.33 -5.08
CA ASN A 81 1.34 -14.17 -5.47
C ASN A 81 0.43 -13.45 -6.48
#